data_AF-A0A094P2D6-F1
#
_entry.id   AF-A0A094P2D6-F1
#
_cell.length_a   1.000
_cell.length_b   1.000
_cell.length_c   1.000
_cell.angle_alpha   90.00
_cell.angle_beta   90.00
_cell.angle_gamma   90.00
#
_symmetry.space_group_name_H-M   'P 1'
#
loop_
_entity.id
_entity.type
_entity.pdbx_description
1 polymer ?
#
loop_
_entity_poly.entity_id
_entity_poly.type
_entity_poly.pdbx_seq_one_letter_code
_entity_poly.pdbx_strand_id
1 'polypeptide(L)'
;MPFDQLQGVSFGWSALEGTHAFNADQQALHENFTAVEPVYEYEHVDNNCSISGGVVYRGSQVPVSGTWYIFSDYCTGKVQALCIDDQRKNCGVVDLGTVEKSVGIVSDAQGEVWVLSQNGLIVPIIAG
;
A
#
# COMPACT_ATOMS: atom_id res chain seq x y z
N MET A 1 6.73 -6.61 -10.86
CA MET A 1 7.17 -7.92 -11.41
C MET A 1 5.99 -8.87 -11.62
N PRO A 2 5.98 -9.65 -12.71
CA PRO A 2 5.17 -10.85 -12.91
C PRO A 2 5.33 -11.91 -11.79
N PHE A 3 4.29 -12.72 -11.54
CA PHE A 3 4.27 -13.69 -10.43
C PHE A 3 5.29 -14.82 -10.61
N ASP A 4 5.49 -15.26 -11.85
CA ASP A 4 6.49 -16.25 -12.27
C ASP A 4 7.95 -15.78 -12.05
N GLN A 5 8.16 -14.48 -11.84
CA GLN A 5 9.48 -13.90 -11.54
C GLN A 5 9.70 -13.68 -10.03
N LEU A 6 8.76 -14.06 -9.15
CA LEU A 6 8.88 -13.86 -7.70
C LEU A 6 9.75 -14.92 -7.00
N GLN A 7 10.09 -16.02 -7.67
CA GLN A 7 10.81 -17.10 -7.02
C GLN A 7 12.27 -16.70 -6.76
N GLY A 8 12.66 -16.67 -5.49
CA GLY A 8 14.03 -16.36 -5.07
C GLY A 8 14.40 -14.88 -5.10
N VAL A 9 13.43 -13.97 -5.30
CA VAL A 9 13.69 -12.53 -5.19
C VAL A 9 13.87 -12.13 -3.73
N SER A 10 14.72 -11.13 -3.51
CA SER A 10 14.86 -10.47 -2.22
C SER A 10 14.21 -9.09 -2.28
N PHE A 11 13.41 -8.75 -1.28
CA PHE A 11 12.88 -7.39 -1.06
C PHE A 11 13.81 -6.54 -0.22
N GLY A 12 14.99 -7.08 0.08
CA GLY A 12 16.04 -6.34 0.73
C GLY A 12 16.02 -6.36 2.26
N TRP A 13 15.23 -7.24 2.85
CA TRP A 13 15.21 -7.39 4.30
C TRP A 13 16.44 -8.18 4.80
N SER A 14 17.09 -7.80 5.90
CA SER A 14 16.79 -6.65 6.77
C SER A 14 17.69 -5.43 6.53
N ALA A 15 18.45 -5.39 5.43
CA ALA A 15 19.38 -4.28 5.20
C ALA A 15 18.64 -3.00 4.76
N LEU A 16 17.47 -3.12 4.13
CA LEU A 16 16.67 -2.00 3.65
C LEU A 16 15.34 -1.87 4.39
N GLU A 17 14.91 -0.61 4.56
CA GLU A 17 13.53 -0.21 4.85
C GLU A 17 13.07 0.63 3.65
N GLY A 18 12.24 0.04 2.80
CA GLY A 18 11.92 0.63 1.50
C GLY A 18 13.15 0.68 0.58
N THR A 19 13.48 1.84 0.02
CA THR A 19 14.71 2.08 -0.75
C THR A 19 15.90 2.54 0.10
N HIS A 20 15.71 2.68 1.41
CA HIS A 20 16.70 3.26 2.31
C HIS A 20 17.51 2.21 3.07
N ALA A 21 18.79 2.51 3.30
CA ALA A 21 19.63 1.70 4.18
C ALA A 21 19.12 1.76 5.63
N PHE A 22 18.90 0.59 6.24
CA PHE A 22 18.37 0.45 7.58
C PHE A 22 19.40 -0.20 8.53
N ASN A 23 19.70 -1.49 8.36
CA ASN A 23 20.66 -2.20 9.21
C ASN A 23 22.06 -2.17 8.61
N ALA A 24 22.95 -1.37 9.21
CA ALA A 24 24.32 -1.17 8.72
C ALA A 24 25.15 -2.47 8.67
N ASP A 25 24.97 -3.36 9.64
CA ASP A 25 25.66 -4.66 9.72
C ASP A 25 25.20 -5.66 8.65
N GLN A 26 24.07 -5.38 7.97
CA GLN A 26 23.50 -6.21 6.92
C GLN A 26 23.80 -5.69 5.50
N GLN A 27 24.35 -4.48 5.37
CA GLN A 27 24.61 -3.85 4.05
C GLN A 27 25.57 -4.67 3.20
N ALA A 28 26.64 -5.20 3.79
CA ALA A 28 27.63 -6.00 3.05
C ALA A 28 27.05 -7.30 2.46
N LEU A 29 26.04 -7.89 3.12
CA LEU A 29 25.34 -9.07 2.59
C LEU A 29 24.45 -8.71 1.40
N HIS A 30 23.95 -7.48 1.40
CA HIS A 30 23.11 -6.90 0.36
C HIS A 30 23.85 -6.59 -0.94
N GLU A 31 25.15 -6.30 -0.88
CA GLU A 31 25.96 -6.03 -2.06
C GLU A 31 26.00 -7.22 -3.06
N ASN A 32 25.64 -8.42 -2.59
CA ASN A 32 25.68 -9.65 -3.40
C ASN A 32 24.38 -9.94 -4.17
N PHE A 33 23.35 -9.12 -4.04
CA PHE A 33 22.10 -9.28 -4.79
C PHE A 33 21.38 -7.94 -5.05
N THR A 34 20.52 -7.92 -6.06
CA THR A 34 19.67 -6.75 -6.33
C THR A 34 18.34 -6.92 -5.62
N ALA A 35 18.04 -6.02 -4.69
CA ALA A 35 16.73 -5.96 -4.04
C ALA A 35 15.67 -5.44 -5.01
N VAL A 36 14.46 -5.95 -4.88
CA VAL A 36 13.29 -5.43 -5.59
C VAL A 36 12.80 -4.20 -4.84
N GLU A 37 12.85 -3.05 -5.51
CA GLU A 37 12.36 -1.79 -4.96
C GLU A 37 10.83 -1.78 -4.80
N PRO A 38 10.30 -1.11 -3.75
CA PRO A 38 8.87 -0.91 -3.61
C PRO A 38 8.32 -0.02 -4.74
N VAL A 39 7.05 -0.24 -5.10
CA VAL A 39 6.36 0.63 -6.07
C VAL A 39 5.98 1.98 -5.45
N TYR A 40 5.81 2.00 -4.13
CA TYR A 40 5.47 3.18 -3.35
C TYR A 40 5.97 3.00 -1.91
N GLU A 41 6.49 4.08 -1.36
CA GLU A 41 6.92 4.21 0.04
C GLU A 41 6.65 5.63 0.52
N TYR A 42 6.60 5.81 1.84
CA TYR A 42 6.57 7.12 2.48
C TYR A 42 7.32 7.07 3.81
N GLU A 43 7.80 8.22 4.27
CA GLU A 43 8.53 8.33 5.55
C GLU A 43 7.58 8.36 6.76
N HIS A 44 8.08 7.92 7.92
CA HIS A 44 7.41 8.02 9.23
C HIS A 44 7.47 9.45 9.80
N VAL A 45 6.98 10.42 9.01
CA VAL A 45 6.81 11.83 9.37
C VAL A 45 5.32 12.18 9.42
N ASP A 46 4.96 13.33 9.99
CA ASP A 46 3.57 13.82 10.05
C ASP A 46 2.57 12.81 10.66
N ASN A 47 3.04 12.07 11.67
CA ASN A 47 2.33 10.98 12.36
C ASN A 47 2.05 9.72 11.52
N ASN A 48 2.57 9.61 10.29
CA ASN A 48 2.54 8.36 9.53
C ASN A 48 3.36 7.29 10.28
N CYS A 49 2.89 6.04 10.31
CA CYS A 49 3.58 5.00 11.09
C CYS A 49 3.42 3.57 10.58
N SER A 50 2.34 3.24 9.86
CA SER A 50 2.05 1.86 9.51
C SER A 50 0.98 1.81 8.43
N ILE A 51 1.38 1.42 7.23
CA ILE A 51 0.43 1.00 6.19
C ILE A 51 -0.34 -0.21 6.71
N SER A 52 -1.66 -0.08 6.77
CA SER A 52 -2.60 -1.09 7.24
C SER A 52 -3.58 -1.47 6.15
N GLY A 53 -3.60 -2.75 5.85
CA GLY A 53 -4.48 -3.35 4.85
C GLY A 53 -4.19 -2.91 3.42
N GLY A 54 -5.14 -3.26 2.55
CA GLY A 54 -5.25 -2.69 1.22
C GLY A 54 -5.82 -3.67 0.19
N VAL A 55 -6.47 -3.13 -0.84
CA VAL A 55 -7.13 -3.90 -1.90
C VAL A 55 -7.01 -3.19 -3.24
N VAL A 56 -7.00 -3.96 -4.32
CA VAL A 56 -7.23 -3.40 -5.66
C VAL A 56 -8.73 -3.19 -5.84
N TYR A 57 -9.14 -1.95 -6.09
CA TYR A 57 -10.52 -1.59 -6.36
C TYR A 57 -11.00 -2.23 -7.66
N ARG A 58 -12.14 -2.92 -7.60
CA ARG A 58 -12.79 -3.57 -8.75
C ARG A 58 -14.30 -3.30 -8.81
N GLY A 59 -14.77 -2.38 -7.96
CA GLY A 59 -16.17 -1.97 -7.89
C GLY A 59 -16.57 -1.13 -9.10
N SER A 60 -17.84 -0.81 -9.15
CA SER A 60 -18.46 -0.01 -10.22
C SER A 60 -19.12 1.27 -9.73
N GLN A 61 -19.29 1.45 -8.41
CA GLN A 61 -19.92 2.66 -7.85
C GLN A 61 -19.06 3.92 -8.04
N VAL A 62 -17.74 3.79 -7.93
CA VAL A 62 -16.77 4.86 -8.25
C VAL A 62 -16.19 4.59 -9.65
N PRO A 63 -16.54 5.39 -10.68
CA PRO A 63 -16.03 5.20 -12.02
C PRO A 63 -14.58 5.69 -12.12
N VAL A 64 -13.64 4.75 -12.15
CA VAL A 64 -12.20 5.03 -12.31
C VAL A 64 -11.63 4.24 -13.48
N SER A 65 -10.65 4.81 -14.17
CA SER A 65 -9.83 4.11 -15.16
C SER A 65 -8.52 3.65 -14.52
N GLY A 66 -7.95 2.57 -15.04
CA GLY A 66 -6.68 2.02 -14.55
C GLY A 66 -6.82 1.18 -13.27
N THR A 67 -5.68 0.83 -12.68
CA THR A 67 -5.62 0.01 -11.47
C THR A 67 -5.39 0.91 -10.26
N TRP A 68 -6.26 0.79 -9.25
CA TRP A 68 -6.15 1.57 -8.01
C TRP A 68 -6.01 0.63 -6.83
N TYR A 69 -4.89 0.75 -6.12
CA TYR A 69 -4.64 0.05 -4.86
C TYR A 69 -4.98 0.98 -3.70
N ILE A 70 -6.02 0.65 -2.95
CA ILE A 70 -6.50 1.43 -1.81
C ILE A 70 -5.83 0.88 -0.56
N PHE A 71 -5.25 1.75 0.26
CA PHE A 71 -4.58 1.40 1.53
C PHE A 71 -4.86 2.49 2.57
N SER A 72 -4.45 2.25 3.81
CA SER A 72 -4.58 3.23 4.89
C SER A 72 -3.36 3.27 5.78
N ASP A 73 -3.19 4.34 6.55
CA ASP A 73 -2.23 4.41 7.64
C ASP A 73 -2.93 4.33 9.00
N TYR A 74 -2.45 3.46 9.89
CA TYR A 74 -3.09 3.21 11.19
C TYR A 74 -3.07 4.42 12.13
N CYS A 75 -1.97 5.19 12.15
CA CYS A 75 -1.79 6.28 13.11
C CYS A 75 -2.56 7.53 12.70
N THR A 76 -2.46 7.92 11.43
CA THR A 76 -3.15 9.10 10.89
C THR A 76 -4.59 8.81 10.50
N GLY A 77 -4.93 7.54 10.24
CA GLY A 77 -6.21 7.15 9.67
C GLY A 77 -6.38 7.51 8.20
N LYS A 78 -5.38 8.11 7.54
CA LYS A 78 -5.47 8.49 6.13
C LYS A 78 -5.80 7.25 5.30
N VAL A 79 -6.81 7.36 4.44
CA VAL A 79 -7.16 6.36 3.43
C VAL A 79 -6.79 6.95 2.08
N GLN A 80 -5.99 6.22 1.32
CA GLN A 80 -5.40 6.69 0.08
C GLN A 80 -5.55 5.66 -1.03
N ALA A 81 -5.55 6.12 -2.27
CA ALA A 81 -5.54 5.27 -3.46
C ALA A 81 -4.29 5.52 -4.27
N LEU A 82 -3.47 4.48 -4.45
CA LEU A 82 -2.30 4.44 -5.31
C LEU A 82 -2.71 4.03 -6.72
N CYS A 83 -2.48 4.91 -7.69
CA CYS A 83 -2.63 4.66 -9.11
C CYS A 83 -1.47 3.78 -9.58
N ILE A 84 -1.80 2.69 -10.26
CA ILE A 84 -0.84 1.80 -10.92
C ILE A 84 -1.16 1.75 -12.42
N ASP A 85 -0.17 2.09 -13.24
CA ASP A 85 -0.29 2.05 -14.70
C ASP A 85 -0.13 0.61 -15.26
N ASP A 86 -0.30 0.46 -16.57
CA ASP A 86 -0.18 -0.84 -17.24
C ASP A 86 1.26 -1.42 -17.18
N GLN A 87 2.26 -0.58 -16.91
CA GLN A 87 3.65 -0.98 -16.68
C GLN A 87 3.93 -1.30 -15.21
N ARG A 88 2.91 -1.26 -14.35
CA ARG A 88 2.98 -1.47 -12.90
C ARG A 88 3.81 -0.42 -12.16
N LYS A 89 3.85 0.80 -12.69
CA LYS A 89 4.47 1.95 -12.05
C LYS A 89 3.44 2.79 -11.34
N ASN A 90 3.88 3.45 -10.27
CA ASN A 90 3.12 4.47 -9.59
C ASN A 90 2.80 5.63 -10.56
N CYS A 91 1.51 5.93 -10.76
CA CYS A 91 1.03 7.07 -11.54
C CYS A 91 0.39 8.19 -10.69
N GLY A 92 0.48 8.09 -9.37
CA GLY A 92 -0.01 9.08 -8.42
C GLY A 92 -0.69 8.47 -7.20
N VAL A 93 -0.87 9.28 -6.16
CA VAL A 93 -1.62 8.93 -4.95
C VAL A 93 -2.69 9.98 -4.72
N VAL A 94 -3.90 9.54 -4.36
CA VAL A 94 -5.04 10.42 -4.06
C VAL A 94 -5.54 10.13 -2.65
N ASP A 95 -5.82 11.19 -1.88
CA ASP A 95 -6.45 11.09 -0.57
C ASP A 95 -7.96 10.86 -0.72
N LEU A 96 -8.47 9.81 -0.08
CA LEU A 96 -9.89 9.45 -0.08
C LEU A 96 -10.61 9.90 1.21
N GLY A 97 -9.85 10.34 2.22
CA GLY A 97 -10.37 10.80 3.50
C GLY A 97 -9.66 10.12 4.68
N THR A 98 -10.33 10.11 5.83
CA THR A 98 -9.75 9.61 7.08
C THR A 98 -10.71 8.66 7.78
N VAL A 99 -10.20 7.50 8.19
CA VAL A 99 -10.85 6.55 9.08
C VAL A 99 -9.86 6.22 10.20
N GLU A 100 -10.10 6.77 11.39
CA GLU A 100 -9.20 6.57 12.53
C GLU A 100 -9.04 5.10 12.91
N LYS A 101 -7.83 4.74 13.33
CA LYS A 101 -7.49 3.36 13.75
C LYS A 101 -7.85 2.33 12.68
N SER A 102 -7.68 2.67 11.41
CA SER A 102 -7.85 1.73 10.31
C SER A 102 -6.87 0.57 10.44
N VAL A 103 -7.40 -0.65 10.48
CA VAL A 103 -6.65 -1.90 10.65
C VAL A 103 -6.79 -2.83 9.45
N GLY A 104 -7.64 -2.48 8.49
CA GLY A 104 -7.84 -3.29 7.29
C GLY A 104 -8.70 -2.58 6.27
N ILE A 105 -8.54 -2.99 5.02
CA ILE A 105 -9.40 -2.59 3.92
C ILE A 105 -9.79 -3.87 3.19
N VAL A 106 -11.08 -4.01 2.87
CA VAL A 106 -11.64 -5.20 2.25
C VAL A 106 -12.57 -4.83 1.11
N SER A 107 -12.71 -5.73 0.14
CA SER A 107 -13.72 -5.63 -0.91
C SER A 107 -14.86 -6.61 -0.64
N ASP A 108 -16.10 -6.19 -0.90
CA ASP A 108 -17.25 -7.09 -0.91
C ASP A 108 -17.34 -7.90 -2.23
N ALA A 109 -18.43 -8.67 -2.37
CA ALA A 109 -18.67 -9.51 -3.55
C ALA A 109 -18.96 -8.70 -4.84
N GLN A 110 -19.26 -7.41 -4.72
CA GLN A 110 -19.46 -6.48 -5.83
C GLN A 110 -18.16 -5.74 -6.18
N GLY A 111 -17.09 -5.94 -5.40
CA GLY A 111 -15.82 -5.25 -5.57
C GLY A 111 -15.77 -3.87 -4.92
N GLU A 112 -16.82 -3.48 -4.19
CA GLU A 112 -16.89 -2.21 -3.46
C GLU A 112 -16.08 -2.31 -2.17
N VAL A 113 -15.51 -1.19 -1.76
CA VAL A 113 -14.43 -1.18 -0.76
C VAL A 113 -14.89 -0.61 0.56
N TRP A 114 -14.48 -1.27 1.63
CA TRP A 114 -14.81 -0.95 3.01
C TRP A 114 -13.55 -0.88 3.85
N VAL A 115 -13.48 0.12 4.73
CA VAL A 115 -12.40 0.31 5.69
C VAL A 115 -12.82 -0.22 7.06
N LEU A 116 -12.00 -1.06 7.66
CA LEU A 116 -12.20 -1.67 8.96
C LEU A 116 -11.41 -0.89 10.01
N SER A 117 -12.08 -0.44 11.07
CA SER A 117 -11.44 0.29 12.17
C SER A 117 -11.43 -0.54 13.45
N GLN A 118 -10.33 -0.42 14.22
CA GLN A 118 -10.24 -0.98 15.58
C GLN A 118 -11.30 -0.36 16.52
N ASN A 119 -11.86 0.79 16.19
CA ASN A 119 -12.95 1.42 16.92
C ASN A 119 -14.32 0.74 16.68
N GLY A 120 -14.37 -0.35 15.90
CA GLY A 120 -15.60 -1.11 15.62
C GLY A 120 -16.41 -0.58 14.43
N LEU A 121 -15.85 0.37 13.67
CA LEU A 121 -16.50 0.92 12.47
C LEU A 121 -16.15 0.11 11.22
N ILE A 122 -17.12 0.00 10.32
CA ILE A 122 -16.96 -0.49 8.95
C ILE A 122 -17.47 0.62 8.04
N VAL A 123 -16.56 1.27 7.30
CA VAL A 123 -16.86 2.51 6.56
C VAL A 123 -16.76 2.26 5.06
N PRO A 124 -17.81 2.49 4.25
CA PRO A 124 -17.74 2.33 2.80
C PRO A 124 -16.96 3.47 2.16
N ILE A 125 -16.26 3.17 1.07
CA ILE A 125 -15.75 4.17 0.13
C ILE A 125 -16.81 4.36 -0.95
N ILE A 126 -17.30 5.59 -1.10
CA ILE A 126 -18.37 5.95 -2.04
C ILE A 126 -17.95 7.11 -2.94
N ALA A 127 -18.61 7.25 -4.09
CA ALA A 127 -18.47 8.44 -4.93
C ALA A 127 -19.13 9.64 -4.24
N GLY A 128 -18.47 10.81 -4.31
CA GLY A 128 -19.00 12.09 -3.83
C GLY A 128 -19.97 12.75 -4.79
#